data_AF-A0A920NGN7-F1
#
_entry.id   AF-A0A920NGN7-F1
#
_cell.length_a   1.000
_cell.length_b   1.000
_cell.length_c   1.000
_cell.angle_alpha   90.00
_cell.angle_beta   90.00
_cell.angle_gamma   90.00
#
_symmetry.space_group_name_H-M   'P 1'
#
loop_
_entity.id
_entity.type
_entity.pdbx_description
1 polymer ?
#
loop_
_entity_poly.entity_id
_entity_poly.type
_entity_poly.pdbx_seq_one_letter_code
_entity_poly.pdbx_strand_id
1 'polypeptide(L)'
;MNSVYRDDELISQIGSVGLPPFGGKRTFGYLPAGKTRSLSEVKLPIHIISGVRPGPTVLVQGAAHGNEIAGSVGILNLLDTLDPKELSGTVIANPGIEYFGL
;
A
#
# COMPACT_ATOMS: atom_id res chain seq x y z
N MET A 1 -12.06 -11.72 5.25
CA MET A 1 -12.92 -10.81 4.46
C MET A 1 -12.00 -9.81 3.80
N ASN A 2 -11.62 -10.03 2.53
CA ASN A 2 -10.81 -9.08 1.78
C ASN A 2 -11.76 -8.13 1.06
N SER A 3 -11.98 -6.95 1.63
CA SER A 3 -12.59 -5.84 0.91
C SER A 3 -11.56 -5.32 -0.09
N VAL A 4 -11.70 -5.75 -1.35
CA VAL A 4 -11.01 -5.15 -2.48
C VAL A 4 -11.66 -3.78 -2.72
N TYR A 5 -10.93 -2.71 -2.45
CA TYR A 5 -11.38 -1.35 -2.74
C TYR A 5 -11.05 -1.01 -4.20
N ARG A 6 -11.94 -0.25 -4.87
CA ARG A 6 -11.73 0.18 -6.26
C ARG A 6 -10.64 1.25 -6.32
N ASP A 7 -9.93 1.32 -7.45
CA ASP A 7 -8.77 2.21 -7.67
C ASP A 7 -9.09 3.70 -7.41
N ASP A 8 -10.34 4.13 -7.62
CA ASP A 8 -10.83 5.49 -7.37
C ASP A 8 -10.90 5.86 -5.88
N GLU A 9 -11.27 4.93 -5.00
CA GLU A 9 -11.29 5.15 -3.55
C GLU A 9 -9.89 5.30 -2.96
N LEU A 10 -8.89 4.58 -3.49
CA LEU A 10 -7.51 4.65 -3.00
C LEU A 10 -6.80 5.93 -3.47
N ILE A 11 -7.03 6.35 -4.72
CA ILE A 11 -6.53 7.63 -5.25
C ILE A 11 -7.16 8.80 -4.48
N SER A 12 -8.44 8.71 -4.08
CA SER A 12 -9.03 9.74 -3.22
C SER A 12 -8.40 9.81 -1.82
N GLN A 13 -8.03 8.65 -1.25
CA GLN A 13 -7.40 8.51 0.06
C GLN A 13 -5.93 8.96 0.12
N ILE A 14 -5.21 8.92 -1.01
CA ILE A 14 -3.81 9.37 -1.10
C ILE A 14 -3.72 10.76 -1.74
N GLY A 15 -4.73 11.15 -2.53
CA GLY A 15 -4.89 12.46 -3.17
C GLY A 15 -5.50 13.52 -2.25
N SER A 16 -6.24 14.46 -2.85
CA SER A 16 -6.68 15.73 -2.23
C SER A 16 -7.60 15.62 -1.00
N VAL A 17 -8.12 14.43 -0.66
CA VAL A 17 -9.02 14.19 0.49
C VAL A 17 -8.24 13.75 1.74
N GLY A 18 -6.97 13.33 1.59
CA GLY A 18 -6.11 12.90 2.68
C GLY A 18 -6.38 11.46 3.15
N LEU A 19 -5.46 10.97 3.99
CA LEU A 19 -5.46 9.58 4.49
C LEU A 19 -6.78 9.25 5.20
N PRO A 20 -7.26 7.99 5.11
CA PRO A 20 -8.48 7.59 5.78
C PRO A 20 -8.38 7.85 7.29
N PRO A 21 -9.46 8.35 7.92
CA PRO A 21 -9.44 8.69 9.34
C PRO A 21 -9.06 7.49 10.20
N PHE A 22 -8.45 7.76 11.36
CA PHE A 22 -8.11 6.73 12.34
C PHE A 22 -9.37 5.94 12.72
N GLY A 23 -9.29 4.61 12.62
CA GLY A 23 -10.47 3.74 12.71
C GLY A 23 -10.17 2.25 12.66
N GLY A 24 -8.88 1.86 12.69
CA GLY A 24 -8.50 0.45 12.70
C GLY A 24 -8.82 -0.26 11.38
N LYS A 25 -8.57 0.39 10.24
CA LYS A 25 -8.94 -0.12 8.92
C LYS A 25 -7.71 -0.60 8.14
N ARG A 26 -7.87 -1.73 7.45
CA ARG A 26 -6.97 -2.18 6.38
C ARG A 26 -7.64 -1.95 5.02
N THR A 27 -6.91 -1.33 4.11
CA THR A 27 -7.31 -1.10 2.73
C THR A 27 -6.21 -1.64 1.82
N PHE A 28 -6.60 -2.32 0.76
CA PHE A 28 -5.71 -2.72 -0.32
C PHE A 28 -6.31 -2.30 -1.65
N GLY A 29 -5.46 -1.84 -2.56
CA GLY A 29 -5.83 -1.50 -3.92
C GLY A 29 -4.61 -1.20 -4.75
N TYR A 30 -4.82 -0.55 -5.89
CA TYR A 30 -3.74 -0.26 -6.82
C TYR A 30 -3.67 1.23 -7.15
N LEU A 31 -2.43 1.73 -7.28
CA LEU A 31 -2.16 3.05 -7.83
C LEU A 31 -1.80 2.93 -9.32
N PRO A 32 -2.48 3.66 -10.22
CA PRO A 32 -2.08 3.73 -11.63
C PRO A 32 -0.69 4.33 -11.76
N ALA A 33 0.20 3.64 -12.48
CA ALA A 33 1.58 4.09 -12.71
C ALA A 33 1.91 4.32 -14.19
N GLY A 34 0.94 4.11 -15.09
CA GLY A 34 1.06 4.41 -16.51
C GLY A 34 0.67 3.23 -17.39
N LYS A 35 1.20 3.22 -18.62
CA LYS A 35 0.96 2.17 -19.60
C LYS A 35 2.26 1.72 -20.25
N THR A 36 2.33 0.45 -20.61
CA THR A 36 3.46 -0.12 -21.37
C THR A 36 3.40 0.30 -22.84
N ARG A 37 4.45 -0.01 -23.62
CA ARG A 37 4.43 0.20 -25.08
C ARG A 37 3.32 -0.59 -25.79
N SER A 38 2.92 -1.73 -25.21
CA SER A 38 1.79 -2.54 -25.68
C SER A 38 0.44 -2.02 -25.17
N LEU A 39 0.43 -0.84 -24.54
CA LEU A 39 -0.74 -0.17 -23.96
C LEU A 39 -1.37 -0.90 -22.76
N SER A 40 -0.70 -1.91 -22.21
CA SER A 40 -1.13 -2.57 -20.97
C SER A 40 -1.00 -1.61 -19.79
N GLU A 41 -1.96 -1.62 -18.87
CA GLU A 41 -1.91 -0.79 -17.67
C GLU A 41 -0.85 -1.30 -16.68
N VAL A 42 -0.10 -0.37 -16.10
CA VAL A 42 0.82 -0.62 -14.99
C VAL A 42 0.18 -0.09 -13.72
N LYS A 43 0.12 -0.94 -12.69
CA LYS A 43 -0.57 -0.67 -11.43
C LYS A 43 0.31 -1.10 -10.26
N LEU A 44 0.53 -0.21 -9.29
CA LEU A 44 1.34 -0.48 -8.09
C LEU A 44 0.45 -0.99 -6.96
N PRO A 45 0.75 -2.15 -6.34
CA PRO A 45 -0.01 -2.63 -5.19
C PRO A 45 0.28 -1.75 -3.96
N ILE A 46 -0.78 -1.21 -3.35
CA ILE A 46 -0.66 -0.40 -2.13
C ILE A 46 -1.56 -0.95 -1.05
N HIS A 47 -0.98 -1.09 0.14
CA HIS A 47 -1.70 -1.35 1.38
C HIS A 47 -1.71 -0.08 2.23
N ILE A 48 -2.87 0.25 2.81
CA ILE A 48 -3.01 1.33 3.80
C ILE A 48 -3.60 0.70 5.07
N ILE A 49 -2.91 0.87 6.19
CA ILE A 49 -3.29 0.36 7.49
C ILE A 49 -3.38 1.55 8.43
N SER A 50 -4.61 2.02 8.69
CA SER A 50 -4.87 3.09 9.64
C SER A 50 -5.15 2.51 11.02
N GLY A 51 -4.37 2.92 12.01
CA GLY A 51 -4.56 2.55 13.39
C GLY A 51 -5.85 3.13 14.00
N VAL A 52 -6.19 2.67 15.20
CA VAL A 52 -7.32 3.22 15.97
C VAL A 52 -6.94 4.49 16.74
N ARG A 53 -5.64 4.75 16.93
CA ARG A 53 -5.13 5.94 17.62
C ARG A 53 -4.45 6.91 16.64
N PRO A 54 -4.55 8.23 16.85
CA PRO A 54 -3.78 9.20 16.09
C PRO A 54 -2.28 8.96 16.22
N GLY A 55 -1.53 9.28 15.17
CA GLY A 55 -0.07 9.10 15.14
C GLY A 55 0.53 9.42 13.78
N PRO A 56 1.85 9.18 13.61
CA PRO A 56 2.56 9.48 12.38
C PRO A 56 2.09 8.60 11.22
N THR A 57 2.32 9.07 9.99
CA THR A 57 2.19 8.23 8.80
C THR A 57 3.57 7.79 8.34
N VAL A 58 3.73 6.50 8.05
CA VAL A 58 4.98 5.92 7.53
C VAL A 58 4.71 5.23 6.20
N LEU A 59 5.54 5.52 5.20
CA LEU A 59 5.61 4.78 3.95
C LEU A 59 6.74 3.74 4.04
N VAL A 60 6.42 2.48 3.75
CA VAL A 60 7.39 1.38 3.67
C VAL A 60 7.33 0.80 2.27
N GLN A 61 8.47 0.77 1.58
CA GLN A 61 8.53 0.36 0.18
C GLN A 61 9.74 -0.55 -0.10
N GLY A 62 9.52 -1.57 -0.92
CA GLY A 62 10.51 -2.59 -1.27
C GLY A 62 10.64 -2.79 -2.78
N ALA A 63 11.61 -3.63 -3.17
CA ALA A 63 11.96 -3.95 -4.56
C ALA A 63 12.01 -2.71 -5.47
N ALA A 64 12.98 -1.82 -5.20
CA ALA A 64 13.27 -0.72 -6.11
C ALA A 64 13.87 -1.23 -7.42
N HIS A 65 14.65 -2.30 -7.32
CA HIS A 65 15.08 -3.14 -8.43
C HIS A 65 14.49 -4.56 -8.28
N GLY A 66 14.22 -5.24 -9.40
CA GLY A 66 13.54 -6.56 -9.39
C GLY A 66 14.30 -7.67 -8.65
N ASN A 67 15.61 -7.52 -8.45
CA ASN A 67 16.43 -8.49 -7.70
C ASN A 67 16.55 -8.17 -6.18
N GLU A 68 15.90 -7.12 -5.67
CA GLU A 68 15.97 -6.69 -4.26
C GLU A 68 14.80 -7.24 -3.42
N ILE A 69 14.60 -8.56 -3.47
CA ILE A 69 13.40 -9.25 -2.98
C ILE A 69 13.27 -9.20 -1.44
N ALA A 70 14.37 -9.07 -0.71
CA ALA A 70 14.38 -9.10 0.76
C ALA A 70 13.46 -8.01 1.37
N GLY A 71 13.44 -6.82 0.78
CA GLY A 71 12.55 -5.73 1.23
C GLY A 71 11.07 -6.06 1.05
N SER A 72 10.72 -6.66 -0.09
CA SER A 72 9.35 -7.10 -0.39
C SER A 72 8.86 -8.14 0.61
N VAL A 73 9.67 -9.16 0.90
CA VAL A 73 9.34 -10.19 1.88
C VAL A 73 9.18 -9.60 3.29
N GLY A 74 10.05 -8.67 3.68
CA GLY A 74 9.93 -7.98 4.96
C GLY A 74 8.63 -7.19 5.07
N ILE A 75 8.20 -6.52 4.00
CA ILE A 75 6.94 -5.78 3.95
C ILE A 75 5.74 -6.72 4.05
N LEU A 76 5.76 -7.85 3.34
CA LEU A 76 4.69 -8.85 3.42
C LEU A 76 4.57 -9.42 4.84
N ASN A 77 5.68 -9.77 5.48
CA ASN A 77 5.69 -10.22 6.88
C ASN A 77 5.19 -9.14 7.85
N LEU A 78 5.56 -7.87 7.62
CA LEU A 78 5.04 -6.74 8.39
C LEU A 78 3.52 -6.63 8.24
N LEU A 79 3.01 -6.75 7.01
CA LEU A 79 1.58 -6.71 6.72
C LEU A 79 0.81 -7.85 7.40
N ASP A 80 1.39 -9.03 7.52
CA ASP A 80 0.76 -10.16 8.21
C ASP A 80 0.68 -9.96 9.73
N THR A 81 1.58 -9.16 10.30
CA THR A 81 1.72 -8.98 11.75
C THR A 81 1.10 -7.68 12.28
N LEU A 82 0.86 -6.67 11.44
CA LEU A 82 0.31 -5.38 11.85
C LEU A 82 -1.16 -5.43 12.31
N ASP A 83 -1.45 -5.40 13.60
CA ASP A 83 -2.83 -5.21 14.06
C ASP A 83 -3.23 -3.72 14.06
N PRO A 84 -4.25 -3.28 13.27
CA PRO A 84 -4.73 -1.91 13.28
C PRO A 84 -5.24 -1.44 14.65
N LYS A 85 -5.68 -2.36 15.52
CA LYS A 85 -6.16 -2.04 16.88
C LYS A 85 -5.02 -1.64 17.82
N GLU A 86 -3.82 -2.13 17.54
CA GLU A 86 -2.63 -1.85 18.33
C GLU A 86 -1.79 -0.71 17.72
N LEU A 87 -2.15 -0.21 16.53
CA LEU A 87 -1.41 0.82 15.80
C LEU A 87 -1.83 2.25 16.21
N SER A 88 -0.84 3.13 16.37
CA SER A 88 -1.00 4.58 16.44
C SER A 88 -0.47 5.21 15.15
N GLY A 89 -1.32 5.87 14.38
CA GLY A 89 -0.95 6.43 13.07
C GLY A 89 -1.33 5.54 11.90
N THR A 90 -0.64 5.68 10.77
CA THR A 90 -0.97 4.99 9.52
C THR A 90 0.27 4.40 8.87
N VAL A 91 0.20 3.16 8.42
CA VAL A 91 1.24 2.53 7.59
C VAL A 91 0.73 2.45 6.15
N ILE A 92 1.50 3.01 5.23
CA ILE A 92 1.33 2.81 3.79
C ILE A 92 2.44 1.86 3.36
N ALA A 93 2.10 0.75 2.72
CA ALA A 93 3.06 -0.27 2.36
C ALA A 93 2.94 -0.64 0.87
N ASN A 94 4.09 -0.68 0.20
CA ASN A 94 4.24 -1.09 -1.17
C ASN A 94 5.32 -2.18 -1.28
N PRO A 95 4.94 -3.46 -1.42
CA PRO A 95 5.91 -4.55 -1.49
C PRO A 95 6.84 -4.48 -2.70
N GLY A 96 6.46 -3.81 -3.79
CA GLY A 96 7.29 -3.71 -4.99
C GLY A 96 6.89 -2.56 -5.91
N ILE A 97 7.84 -1.69 -6.25
CA ILE A 97 7.64 -0.65 -7.27
C ILE A 97 7.98 -1.10 -8.69
N GLU A 98 8.85 -2.08 -8.80
CA GLU A 98 9.27 -2.62 -10.08
C GLU A 98 8.23 -3.68 -10.53
N TYR A 99 7.66 -3.49 -11.73
CA TYR A 99 6.52 -4.27 -12.23
C TYR A 99 6.93 -5.36 -13.23
N PHE A 100 8.18 -5.36 -13.71
CA PHE A 100 8.65 -6.19 -14.83
C PHE A 100 9.67 -7.27 -14.44
N GLY A 101 10.01 -7.42 -13.17
CA GLY A 101 11.16 -8.22 -12.73
C GLY A 101 11.00 -8.98 -11.41
N LEU A 102 9.77 -9.30 -10.99
CA LEU A 102 9.50 -10.44 -10.11
C LEU A 102 9.13 -11.68 -10.93
#